data_AF-A0A815E7N8-F1
#
_entry.id   AF-A0A815E7N8-F1
#
_cell.length_a   1.000
_cell.length_b   1.000
_cell.length_c   1.000
_cell.angle_alpha   90.00
_cell.angle_beta   90.00
_cell.angle_gamma   90.00
#
_symmetry.space_group_name_H-M   'P 1'
#
loop_
_entity.id
_entity.type
_entity.pdbx_description
1 polymer ?
#
loop_
_entity_poly.entity_id
_entity_poly.type
_entity_poly.pdbx_seq_one_letter_code
_entity_poly.pdbx_strand_id
1 'polypeptide(L)'
;MTDMKQLEKSIIEDMPKILCKHLKQRFACIETQWFDVKKIFTNEIERIANLVIRIRSGEAENLFTEQIFNDKEQMMIKNSIDELTQNVKHLEEKEYFIRCLNQQNFQYLNVIEYNIDQTDNENSIEHKLVQNDQHYRILCSNDCLNKNNSEELQKLICDLIEEAKNNSSLHLIYADFSDCSFPLSTMMVLSSLKKAHEDMIDQLSSELSTAMETFTVPFTEPDILTDQPTPTSMSIDETINIVLLGETGVGKSTFINAFANYLTFNTLEEAEAGQSVVLIPVSFMITVGDNFEEHIVKFGGVDDSNNEDFDHPGHSVTQHCKSYIFNLNDSDQRKLCIIDTPGFGDTRGIEQDDLNMEHILEYVNNLTHINAICFLLKPNESKLHIYYRLCLNQLFSVLDQNNVKKVIVCFTNSRSTFYTPGDTAPLLKQMLRSLAIGDVPFKKENTFCFDSESFRYLVALQNGINFSELDRQEYEMSWIKSVHDSKRLIEYICKELANRCIQQE
;
A
#
# COMPACT_ATOMS: atom_id res chain seq x y z
N MET A 1 32.65 -3.90 -8.29
CA MET A 1 32.02 -4.96 -7.47
C MET A 1 30.76 -4.45 -6.78
N THR A 2 30.78 -3.27 -6.16
CA THR A 2 29.58 -2.63 -5.56
C THR A 2 28.51 -2.32 -6.60
N ASP A 3 28.88 -1.72 -7.74
CA ASP A 3 27.95 -1.37 -8.81
C ASP A 3 27.30 -2.61 -9.45
N MET A 4 28.06 -3.70 -9.64
CA MET A 4 27.53 -4.97 -10.17
C MET A 4 26.51 -5.62 -9.22
N LYS A 5 26.71 -5.58 -7.90
CA LYS A 5 25.74 -6.11 -6.93
C LYS A 5 24.47 -5.26 -6.88
N GLN A 6 24.61 -3.94 -7.04
CA GLN A 6 23.48 -3.03 -7.09
C GLN A 6 22.67 -3.21 -8.37
N LEU A 7 23.35 -3.39 -9.52
CA LEU A 7 22.71 -3.70 -10.80
C LEU A 7 22.00 -5.06 -10.75
N GLU A 8 22.65 -6.08 -10.18
CA GLU A 8 22.06 -7.41 -10.00
C GLU A 8 20.76 -7.34 -9.19
N LYS A 9 20.79 -6.59 -8.09
CA LYS A 9 19.60 -6.37 -7.27
C LYS A 9 18.49 -5.66 -8.06
N SER A 10 18.82 -4.55 -8.73
CA SER A 10 17.82 -3.80 -9.50
C SER A 10 17.19 -4.68 -10.59
N ILE A 11 17.98 -5.40 -11.38
CA ILE A 11 17.50 -6.19 -12.52
C ILE A 11 16.77 -7.48 -12.10
N ILE A 12 17.25 -8.18 -11.05
CA ILE A 12 16.71 -9.50 -10.66
C ILE A 12 15.65 -9.40 -9.56
N GLU A 13 15.77 -8.44 -8.63
CA GLU A 13 14.89 -8.38 -7.45
C GLU A 13 13.85 -7.25 -7.52
N ASP A 14 14.21 -6.09 -8.08
CA ASP A 14 13.37 -4.88 -8.01
C ASP A 14 12.51 -4.69 -9.28
N MET A 15 13.10 -4.85 -10.46
CA MET A 15 12.47 -4.57 -11.78
C MET A 15 11.41 -5.57 -12.28
N PRO A 16 11.52 -6.89 -12.03
CA PRO A 16 10.50 -7.86 -12.50
C PRO A 16 9.11 -7.59 -11.91
N LYS A 17 9.05 -6.95 -10.74
CA LYS A 17 7.82 -6.72 -9.97
C LYS A 17 6.92 -5.64 -10.56
N ILE A 18 7.47 -4.71 -11.35
CA ILE A 18 6.77 -3.48 -11.73
C ILE A 18 6.57 -3.38 -13.25
N LEU A 19 7.49 -3.89 -14.06
CA LEU A 19 7.49 -3.70 -15.52
C LEU A 19 6.97 -4.91 -16.31
N CYS A 20 6.86 -6.09 -15.69
CA CYS A 20 6.41 -7.31 -16.38
C CYS A 20 4.96 -7.26 -16.88
N LYS A 21 4.12 -6.33 -16.43
CA LYS A 21 2.74 -6.21 -16.93
C LYS A 21 2.68 -5.48 -18.28
N HIS A 22 3.57 -4.52 -18.53
CA HIS A 22 3.46 -3.59 -19.65
C HIS A 22 4.71 -3.49 -20.55
N LEU A 23 5.90 -3.90 -20.09
CA LEU A 23 7.18 -3.77 -20.81
C LEU A 23 7.96 -5.09 -20.90
N LYS A 24 7.28 -6.24 -21.02
CA LYS A 24 7.87 -7.59 -20.99
C LYS A 24 9.07 -7.77 -21.92
N GLN A 25 8.95 -7.32 -23.17
CA GLN A 25 10.00 -7.49 -24.18
C GLN A 25 11.26 -6.69 -23.84
N ARG A 26 11.08 -5.48 -23.29
CA ARG A 26 12.17 -4.58 -22.92
C ARG A 26 12.91 -5.09 -21.69
N PHE A 27 12.16 -5.65 -20.73
CA PHE A 27 12.73 -6.33 -19.58
C PHE A 27 13.55 -7.56 -19.99
N ALA A 28 13.02 -8.43 -20.86
CA ALA A 28 13.74 -9.59 -21.38
C ALA A 28 15.05 -9.22 -22.11
N CYS A 29 15.06 -8.09 -22.81
CA CYS A 29 16.28 -7.56 -23.44
C CYS A 29 17.33 -7.18 -22.38
N ILE A 30 16.93 -6.48 -21.31
CA ILE A 30 17.84 -6.12 -20.21
C ILE A 30 18.33 -7.34 -19.45
N GLU A 31 17.48 -8.33 -19.18
CA GLU A 31 17.91 -9.59 -18.56
C GLU A 31 18.96 -10.31 -19.40
N THR A 32 18.77 -10.33 -20.72
CA THR A 32 19.75 -10.92 -21.65
C THR A 32 21.07 -10.17 -21.62
N GLN A 33 21.03 -8.82 -21.71
CA GLN A 33 22.22 -7.97 -21.62
C GLN A 33 22.95 -8.15 -20.28
N TRP A 34 22.20 -8.23 -19.18
CA TRP A 34 22.75 -8.49 -17.85
C TRP A 34 23.46 -9.84 -17.79
N PHE A 35 22.85 -10.90 -18.33
CA PHE A 35 23.44 -12.23 -18.35
C PHE A 35 24.77 -12.24 -19.12
N ASP A 36 24.81 -11.55 -20.26
CA ASP A 36 26.03 -11.42 -21.07
C ASP A 36 27.12 -10.64 -20.31
N VAL A 37 26.80 -9.51 -19.68
CA VAL A 37 27.73 -8.72 -18.87
C VAL A 37 28.25 -9.52 -17.68
N LYS A 38 27.37 -10.22 -16.96
CA LYS A 38 27.73 -11.07 -15.82
C LYS A 38 28.67 -12.19 -16.24
N LYS A 39 28.41 -12.85 -17.37
CA LYS A 39 29.28 -13.89 -17.92
C LYS A 39 30.68 -13.37 -18.23
N ILE A 40 30.79 -12.22 -18.91
CA ILE A 40 32.09 -11.61 -19.24
C ILE A 40 32.84 -11.24 -17.95
N PHE A 41 32.14 -10.65 -16.98
CA PHE A 41 32.72 -10.25 -15.70
C PHE A 41 33.23 -11.44 -14.87
N THR A 42 32.46 -12.54 -14.80
CA THR A 42 32.87 -13.76 -14.11
C THR A 42 34.10 -14.40 -14.75
N ASN A 43 34.14 -14.47 -16.09
CA ASN A 43 35.31 -14.99 -16.82
C ASN A 43 36.58 -14.18 -16.49
N GLU A 44 36.48 -12.86 -16.39
CA GLU A 44 37.63 -12.02 -16.01
C GLU A 44 38.07 -12.22 -14.55
N ILE A 45 37.13 -12.42 -13.62
CA ILE A 45 37.47 -12.76 -12.23
C ILE A 45 38.25 -14.08 -12.17
N GLU A 46 37.79 -15.11 -12.89
CA GLU A 46 38.47 -16.40 -12.95
C GLU A 46 39.86 -16.27 -13.60
N ARG A 47 39.98 -15.51 -14.69
CA ARG A 47 41.26 -15.23 -15.35
C ARG A 47 42.25 -14.58 -14.38
N ILE A 48 41.83 -13.56 -13.64
CA ILE A 48 42.64 -12.86 -12.65
C ILE A 48 43.00 -13.79 -11.48
N ALA A 49 42.04 -14.58 -10.97
CA ALA A 49 42.29 -15.52 -9.89
C ALA A 49 43.35 -16.57 -10.28
N ASN A 50 43.26 -17.12 -11.48
CA ASN A 50 44.25 -18.06 -12.03
C ASN A 50 45.62 -17.42 -12.22
N LEU A 51 45.68 -16.17 -12.67
CA LEU A 51 46.93 -15.40 -12.74
C LEU A 51 47.57 -15.22 -11.37
N VAL A 52 46.79 -14.86 -10.34
CA VAL A 52 47.28 -14.71 -8.96
C VAL A 52 47.84 -16.04 -8.42
N ILE A 53 47.20 -17.16 -8.73
CA ILE A 53 47.69 -18.50 -8.35
C ILE A 53 49.05 -18.77 -9.00
N ARG A 54 49.18 -18.51 -10.31
CA ARG A 54 50.44 -18.72 -11.07
C ARG A 54 51.58 -17.82 -10.60
N ILE A 55 51.27 -16.58 -10.20
CA ILE A 55 52.27 -15.67 -9.61
C ILE A 55 52.73 -16.22 -8.25
N ARG A 56 51.80 -16.67 -7.40
CA ARG A 56 52.11 -17.22 -6.08
C ARG A 56 52.89 -18.54 -6.13
N SER A 57 52.69 -19.35 -7.17
CA SER A 57 53.44 -20.59 -7.37
C SER A 57 54.84 -20.38 -7.96
N GLY A 58 55.22 -19.14 -8.31
CA GLY A 58 56.53 -18.83 -8.91
C GLY A 58 56.59 -19.16 -10.41
N GLU A 59 55.49 -19.55 -11.05
CA GLU A 59 55.42 -19.87 -12.48
C GLU A 59 55.37 -18.62 -13.38
N ALA A 60 55.25 -17.43 -12.78
CA ALA A 60 54.98 -16.18 -13.49
C ALA A 60 55.75 -14.99 -12.87
N GLU A 61 57.06 -15.14 -12.65
CA GLU A 61 57.91 -14.12 -12.00
C GLU A 61 58.07 -12.79 -12.78
N ASN A 62 57.67 -12.72 -14.06
CA ASN A 62 57.91 -11.56 -14.94
C ASN A 62 56.66 -11.05 -15.71
N LEU A 63 55.44 -11.22 -15.19
CA LEU A 63 54.26 -10.61 -15.81
C LEU A 63 54.17 -9.12 -15.46
N PHE A 64 54.26 -8.26 -16.47
CA PHE A 64 54.04 -6.82 -16.32
C PHE A 64 52.55 -6.52 -16.09
N THR A 65 52.25 -5.52 -15.26
CA THR A 65 50.89 -5.04 -14.96
C THR A 65 50.06 -4.75 -16.21
N GLU A 66 50.68 -4.24 -17.28
CA GLU A 66 50.04 -3.97 -18.58
C GLU A 66 49.61 -5.23 -19.35
N GLN A 67 50.23 -6.39 -19.09
CA GLN A 67 49.82 -7.67 -19.69
C GLN A 67 48.70 -8.35 -18.88
N ILE A 68 48.56 -7.98 -17.61
CA ILE A 68 47.51 -8.48 -16.70
C ILE A 68 46.19 -7.76 -17.00
N PHE A 69 46.25 -6.45 -17.23
CA PHE A 69 45.10 -5.61 -17.55
C PHE A 69 45.06 -5.31 -19.05
N ASN A 70 44.31 -6.10 -19.81
CA ASN A 70 44.05 -5.79 -21.22
C ASN A 70 43.05 -4.64 -21.31
N ASP A 71 43.52 -3.45 -21.68
CA ASP A 71 42.70 -2.22 -21.75
C ASP A 71 41.46 -2.40 -22.62
N LYS A 72 41.53 -3.22 -23.68
CA LYS A 72 40.42 -3.39 -24.64
C LYS A 72 39.25 -4.16 -24.03
N GLU A 73 39.49 -5.22 -23.27
CA GLU A 73 38.45 -6.02 -22.62
C GLU A 73 37.83 -5.27 -21.44
N GLN A 74 38.65 -4.55 -20.66
CA GLN A 74 38.14 -3.70 -19.59
C GLN A 74 37.27 -2.57 -20.13
N MET A 75 37.66 -1.94 -21.23
CA MET A 75 36.88 -0.89 -21.87
C MET A 75 35.57 -1.42 -22.46
N MET A 76 35.56 -2.64 -23.03
CA MET A 76 34.33 -3.30 -23.46
C MET A 76 33.37 -3.58 -22.28
N ILE A 77 33.88 -4.17 -21.19
CA ILE A 77 33.08 -4.45 -19.99
C ILE A 77 32.51 -3.14 -19.42
N LYS A 78 33.34 -2.10 -19.32
CA LYS A 78 32.91 -0.80 -18.83
C LYS A 78 31.80 -0.20 -19.70
N ASN A 79 31.97 -0.21 -21.02
CA ASN A 79 30.95 0.31 -21.93
C ASN A 79 29.63 -0.46 -21.83
N SER A 80 29.67 -1.79 -21.74
CA SER A 80 28.46 -2.61 -21.58
C SER A 80 27.78 -2.38 -20.22
N ILE A 81 28.55 -2.17 -19.15
CA ILE A 81 27.99 -1.81 -17.84
C ILE A 81 27.35 -0.41 -17.90
N ASP A 82 28.01 0.56 -18.53
CA ASP A 82 27.51 1.93 -18.65
C ASP A 82 26.21 1.96 -19.48
N GLU A 83 26.15 1.22 -20.58
CA GLU A 83 24.95 1.07 -21.42
C GLU A 83 23.81 0.39 -20.65
N LEU A 84 24.09 -0.72 -19.97
CA LEU A 84 23.09 -1.42 -19.15
C LEU A 84 22.57 -0.54 -18.02
N THR A 85 23.44 0.23 -17.37
CA THR A 85 23.08 1.17 -16.31
C THR A 85 22.15 2.26 -16.84
N GLN A 86 22.41 2.78 -18.05
CA GLN A 86 21.52 3.76 -18.70
C GLN A 86 20.16 3.14 -19.03
N ASN A 87 20.13 1.91 -19.54
CA ASN A 87 18.89 1.20 -19.87
C ASN A 87 18.04 0.95 -18.61
N VAL A 88 18.66 0.52 -17.52
CA VAL A 88 17.99 0.33 -16.22
C VAL A 88 17.41 1.66 -15.73
N LYS A 89 18.20 2.73 -15.71
CA LYS A 89 17.74 4.05 -15.27
C LYS A 89 16.56 4.56 -16.10
N HIS A 90 16.61 4.40 -17.42
CA HIS A 90 15.53 4.83 -18.29
C HIS A 90 14.24 4.05 -18.03
N LEU A 91 14.33 2.74 -17.72
CA LEU A 91 13.18 1.96 -17.31
C LEU A 91 12.66 2.35 -15.92
N GLU A 92 13.51 2.70 -14.96
CA GLU A 92 13.10 3.24 -13.65
C GLU A 92 12.32 4.56 -13.82
N GLU A 93 12.80 5.47 -14.68
CA GLU A 93 12.09 6.70 -15.03
C GLU A 93 10.72 6.43 -15.67
N LYS A 94 10.65 5.42 -16.55
CA LYS A 94 9.41 5.01 -17.22
C LYS A 94 8.43 4.36 -16.25
N GLU A 95 8.92 3.54 -15.34
CA GLU A 95 8.14 2.93 -14.26
C GLU A 95 7.51 4.01 -13.36
N TYR A 96 8.30 5.00 -12.94
CA TYR A 96 7.80 6.14 -12.18
C TYR A 96 6.69 6.89 -12.94
N PHE A 97 6.88 7.13 -14.24
CA PHE A 97 5.88 7.79 -15.07
C PHE A 97 4.57 6.99 -15.16
N ILE A 98 4.64 5.67 -15.36
CA ILE A 98 3.46 4.78 -15.35
C ILE A 98 2.73 4.85 -14.02
N ARG A 99 3.46 4.88 -12.90
CA ARG A 99 2.86 5.00 -11.56
C ARG A 99 2.14 6.34 -11.37
N CYS A 100 2.73 7.44 -11.85
CA CYS A 100 2.09 8.76 -11.83
C CYS A 100 0.79 8.77 -12.64
N LEU A 101 0.79 8.15 -13.83
CA LEU A 101 -0.42 8.00 -14.65
C LEU A 101 -1.51 7.20 -13.91
N ASN A 102 -1.15 6.05 -13.33
CA ASN A 102 -2.09 5.22 -12.58
C ASN A 102 -2.71 5.97 -11.38
N GLN A 103 -1.92 6.77 -10.65
CA GLN A 103 -2.41 7.63 -9.57
C GLN A 103 -3.43 8.68 -10.04
N GLN A 104 -3.36 9.05 -11.31
CA GLN A 104 -4.28 9.98 -11.98
C GLN A 104 -5.42 9.26 -12.70
N ASN A 105 -5.63 7.97 -12.41
CA ASN A 105 -6.66 7.10 -13.00
C ASN A 105 -6.52 6.88 -14.52
N PHE A 106 -5.31 7.02 -15.06
CA PHE A 106 -4.98 6.59 -16.42
C PHE A 106 -4.55 5.12 -16.42
N GLN A 107 -5.10 4.34 -17.33
CA GLN A 107 -4.58 3.02 -17.68
C GLN A 107 -3.42 3.17 -18.68
N TYR A 108 -2.24 2.67 -18.33
CA TYR A 108 -1.12 2.62 -19.25
C TYR A 108 -1.21 1.42 -20.22
N LEU A 109 -1.03 1.67 -21.51
CA LEU A 109 -0.94 0.66 -22.56
C LEU A 109 0.36 0.80 -23.34
N ASN A 110 1.08 -0.31 -23.52
CA ASN A 110 2.17 -0.38 -24.47
C ASN A 110 1.63 -0.79 -25.84
N VAL A 111 1.72 0.12 -26.81
CA VAL A 111 1.09 -0.03 -28.12
C VAL A 111 1.66 -1.20 -28.92
N ILE A 112 2.89 -1.65 -28.61
CA ILE A 112 3.51 -2.78 -29.29
C ILE A 112 2.68 -4.07 -29.20
N GLU A 113 1.86 -4.20 -28.15
CA GLU A 113 1.01 -5.38 -27.93
C GLU A 113 -0.24 -5.42 -28.82
N TYR A 114 -0.53 -4.35 -29.55
CA TYR A 114 -1.78 -4.14 -30.31
C TYR A 114 -1.62 -4.20 -31.84
N ASN A 115 -0.45 -4.65 -32.34
CA ASN A 115 -0.15 -4.76 -33.78
C ASN A 115 -0.43 -3.46 -34.56
N ILE A 116 -0.03 -2.32 -34.00
CA ILE A 116 -0.10 -1.02 -34.67
C ILE A 116 1.18 -0.80 -35.48
N ASP A 117 1.03 -0.40 -36.75
CA ASP A 117 2.12 -0.18 -37.69
C ASP A 117 1.94 1.11 -38.50
N GLN A 118 2.89 1.40 -39.40
CA GLN A 118 2.93 2.64 -40.20
C GLN A 118 1.73 2.84 -41.15
N THR A 119 0.94 1.79 -41.41
CA THR A 119 -0.24 1.85 -42.28
C THR A 119 -1.52 2.21 -41.53
N ASP A 120 -1.48 2.20 -40.19
CA ASP A 120 -2.60 2.60 -39.36
C ASP A 120 -2.88 4.11 -39.43
N ASN A 121 -4.12 4.48 -39.07
CA ASN A 121 -4.55 5.86 -38.89
C ASN A 121 -5.30 5.98 -37.56
N GLU A 122 -5.71 7.19 -37.17
CA GLU A 122 -6.39 7.44 -35.90
C GLU A 122 -7.59 6.50 -35.64
N ASN A 123 -8.42 6.23 -36.67
CA ASN A 123 -9.57 5.33 -36.53
C ASN A 123 -9.15 3.86 -36.33
N SER A 124 -8.14 3.39 -37.08
CA SER A 124 -7.70 2.00 -36.93
C SER A 124 -6.95 1.78 -35.61
N ILE A 125 -6.25 2.80 -35.12
CA ILE A 125 -5.61 2.80 -33.79
C ILE A 125 -6.67 2.75 -32.70
N GLU A 126 -7.66 3.65 -32.72
CA GLU A 126 -8.74 3.67 -31.72
C GLU A 126 -9.50 2.33 -31.69
N HIS A 127 -9.82 1.77 -32.87
CA HIS A 127 -10.47 0.48 -32.97
C HIS A 127 -9.60 -0.66 -32.39
N LYS A 128 -8.29 -0.68 -32.69
CA LYS A 128 -7.38 -1.70 -32.17
C LYS A 128 -7.21 -1.61 -30.65
N LEU A 129 -7.21 -0.41 -30.08
CA LEU A 129 -6.99 -0.19 -28.65
C LEU A 129 -8.25 -0.41 -27.80
N VAL A 130 -9.41 0.10 -28.23
CA VAL A 130 -10.66 0.10 -27.43
C VAL A 130 -11.92 -0.24 -28.21
N GLN A 131 -11.80 -0.75 -29.44
CA GLN A 131 -12.94 -1.11 -30.30
C GLN A 131 -13.90 0.07 -30.56
N ASN A 132 -13.39 1.31 -30.55
CA ASN A 132 -14.17 2.55 -30.69
C ASN A 132 -15.26 2.73 -29.61
N ASP A 133 -14.99 2.29 -28.39
CA ASP A 133 -15.89 2.52 -27.26
C ASP A 133 -15.84 3.99 -26.80
N GLN A 134 -17.00 4.64 -26.78
CA GLN A 134 -17.17 6.05 -26.43
C GLN A 134 -16.83 6.38 -24.98
N HIS A 135 -16.79 5.37 -24.11
CA HIS A 135 -16.40 5.47 -22.71
C HIS A 135 -14.90 5.60 -22.53
N TYR A 136 -14.09 5.62 -23.59
CA TYR A 136 -12.64 5.77 -23.48
C TYR A 136 -12.14 7.11 -24.05
N ARG A 137 -11.10 7.64 -23.41
CA ARG A 137 -10.22 8.66 -23.99
C ARG A 137 -8.81 8.14 -24.01
N ILE A 138 -8.16 8.23 -25.16
CA ILE A 138 -6.81 7.71 -25.34
C ILE A 138 -5.88 8.88 -25.62
N LEU A 139 -4.98 9.17 -24.68
CA LEU A 139 -3.84 10.05 -24.89
C LEU A 139 -2.69 9.23 -25.48
N CYS A 140 -2.35 9.49 -26.74
CA CYS A 140 -1.24 8.86 -27.42
C CYS A 140 0.00 9.76 -27.37
N SER A 141 1.11 9.23 -26.88
CA SER A 141 2.40 9.92 -26.84
C SER A 141 3.56 8.91 -26.84
N ASN A 142 4.80 9.41 -26.82
CA ASN A 142 6.01 8.61 -26.69
C ASN A 142 7.06 9.34 -25.81
N ASP A 143 8.12 8.63 -25.41
CA ASP A 143 9.15 9.11 -24.49
C ASP A 143 9.82 10.40 -25.00
N CYS A 144 10.03 10.53 -26.31
CA CYS A 144 10.61 11.72 -26.92
C CYS A 144 9.68 12.93 -26.83
N LEU A 145 8.39 12.75 -27.16
CA LEU A 145 7.37 13.80 -27.09
C LEU A 145 7.16 14.25 -25.65
N ASN A 146 7.09 13.30 -24.70
CA ASN A 146 6.95 13.61 -23.27
C ASN A 146 8.09 14.50 -22.76
N LYS A 147 9.32 14.21 -23.19
CA LYS A 147 10.51 14.95 -22.76
C LYS A 147 10.60 16.34 -23.39
N ASN A 148 10.24 16.45 -24.66
CA ASN A 148 10.36 17.71 -25.41
C ASN A 148 9.18 18.66 -25.14
N ASN A 149 7.99 18.13 -24.84
CA ASN A 149 6.75 18.87 -24.70
C ASN A 149 6.05 18.58 -23.36
N SER A 150 6.80 18.61 -22.25
CA SER A 150 6.26 18.23 -20.93
C SER A 150 5.09 19.09 -20.47
N GLU A 151 5.09 20.40 -20.77
CA GLU A 151 3.98 21.31 -20.45
C GLU A 151 2.69 20.96 -21.22
N GLU A 152 2.82 20.60 -22.50
CA GLU A 152 1.70 20.16 -23.35
C GLU A 152 1.12 18.84 -22.81
N LEU A 153 1.97 17.89 -22.46
CA LEU A 153 1.56 16.62 -21.86
C LEU A 153 0.76 16.84 -20.57
N GLN A 154 1.28 17.65 -19.65
CA GLN A 154 0.62 17.95 -18.38
C GLN A 154 -0.73 18.62 -18.60
N LYS A 155 -0.80 19.54 -19.56
CA LYS A 155 -2.07 20.18 -19.93
C LYS A 155 -3.09 19.16 -20.44
N LEU A 156 -2.71 18.29 -21.38
CA LEU A 156 -3.61 17.26 -21.92
C LEU A 156 -4.08 16.28 -20.84
N ILE A 157 -3.20 15.88 -19.93
CA ILE A 157 -3.55 15.04 -18.78
C ILE A 157 -4.58 15.75 -17.88
N CYS A 158 -4.34 17.01 -17.52
CA CYS A 158 -5.27 17.80 -16.71
C CYS A 158 -6.64 17.93 -17.37
N ASP A 159 -6.68 18.29 -18.65
CA ASP A 159 -7.91 18.47 -19.42
C ASP A 159 -8.75 17.16 -19.43
N LEU A 160 -8.09 16.00 -19.62
CA LEU A 160 -8.73 14.68 -19.61
C LEU A 160 -9.23 14.27 -18.22
N ILE A 161 -8.49 14.59 -17.16
CA ILE A 161 -8.92 14.34 -15.77
C ILE A 161 -10.16 15.18 -15.45
N GLU A 162 -10.20 16.44 -15.89
CA GLU A 162 -11.38 17.29 -15.72
C GLU A 162 -12.58 16.76 -16.51
N GLU A 163 -12.37 16.24 -17.72
CA GLU A 163 -13.42 15.57 -18.50
C GLU A 163 -13.97 14.34 -17.76
N ALA A 164 -13.11 13.48 -17.22
CA ALA A 164 -13.51 12.29 -16.48
C ALA A 164 -14.23 12.62 -15.16
N LYS A 165 -13.90 13.73 -14.48
CA LYS A 165 -14.65 14.19 -13.29
C LYS A 165 -16.11 14.51 -13.62
N ASN A 166 -16.37 15.00 -14.83
CA ASN A 166 -17.71 15.34 -15.30
C ASN A 166 -18.44 14.15 -15.95
N ASN A 167 -17.76 13.01 -16.16
CA ASN A 167 -18.33 11.80 -16.74
C ASN A 167 -17.80 10.56 -16.02
N SER A 168 -18.56 10.07 -15.04
CA SER A 168 -18.20 8.92 -14.21
C SER A 168 -18.04 7.59 -14.96
N SER A 169 -18.53 7.51 -16.20
CA SER A 169 -18.37 6.35 -17.08
C SER A 169 -17.13 6.42 -17.96
N LEU A 170 -16.35 7.50 -17.89
CA LEU A 170 -15.19 7.74 -18.74
C LEU A 170 -13.91 7.09 -18.17
N HIS A 171 -13.28 6.26 -18.99
CA HIS A 171 -12.00 5.62 -18.72
C HIS A 171 -10.88 6.31 -19.51
N LEU A 172 -9.78 6.63 -18.83
CA LEU A 172 -8.63 7.30 -19.43
C LEU A 172 -7.53 6.29 -19.72
N ILE A 173 -6.97 6.36 -20.92
CA ILE A 173 -5.86 5.51 -21.37
C ILE A 173 -4.70 6.41 -21.78
N TYR A 174 -3.50 6.05 -21.35
CA TYR A 174 -2.26 6.53 -21.94
C TYR A 174 -1.70 5.42 -22.84
N ALA A 175 -1.62 5.69 -24.14
CA ALA A 175 -1.07 4.77 -25.13
C ALA A 175 0.37 5.18 -25.48
N ASP A 176 1.33 4.33 -25.12
CA ASP A 176 2.76 4.55 -25.35
C ASP A 176 3.22 4.02 -26.70
N PHE A 177 3.67 4.93 -27.57
CA PHE A 177 4.20 4.64 -28.91
C PHE A 177 5.73 4.55 -28.96
N SER A 178 6.43 4.61 -27.83
CA SER A 178 7.90 4.70 -27.78
C SER A 178 8.64 3.57 -28.51
N ASP A 179 8.08 2.36 -28.46
CA ASP A 179 8.67 1.17 -29.08
C ASP A 179 7.86 0.71 -30.32
N CYS A 180 6.93 1.54 -30.79
CA CYS A 180 6.07 1.24 -31.95
C CYS A 180 6.69 1.76 -33.25
N SER A 181 6.39 1.09 -34.37
CA SER A 181 6.84 1.51 -35.71
C SER A 181 6.03 2.68 -36.30
N PHE A 182 4.87 2.99 -35.72
CA PHE A 182 4.00 4.09 -36.16
C PHE A 182 4.65 5.45 -35.88
N PRO A 183 4.73 6.36 -36.87
CA PRO A 183 5.48 7.61 -36.77
C PRO A 183 4.66 8.69 -36.06
N LEU A 184 4.47 8.56 -34.74
CA LEU A 184 3.77 9.57 -33.94
C LEU A 184 4.64 10.83 -33.77
N SER A 185 4.36 11.87 -34.57
CA SER A 185 5.12 13.14 -34.55
C SER A 185 4.60 14.17 -33.57
N THR A 186 3.37 14.03 -33.09
CA THR A 186 2.71 14.94 -32.14
C THR A 186 1.84 14.14 -31.18
N MET A 187 1.62 14.65 -29.96
CA MET A 187 0.64 14.04 -29.04
C MET A 187 -0.75 14.12 -29.67
N MET A 188 -1.57 13.09 -29.47
CA MET A 188 -2.95 13.06 -29.98
C MET A 188 -3.89 12.50 -28.92
N VAL A 189 -5.12 13.02 -28.88
CA VAL A 189 -6.21 12.49 -28.04
C VAL A 189 -7.27 11.91 -28.96
N LEU A 190 -7.47 10.59 -28.85
CA LEU A 190 -8.51 9.85 -29.57
C LEU A 190 -9.78 9.81 -28.73
N SER A 191 -10.90 10.11 -29.37
CA SER A 191 -12.23 10.01 -28.78
C SER A 191 -13.28 9.72 -29.85
N SER A 192 -14.07 8.67 -29.61
CA SER A 192 -15.17 8.28 -30.49
C SER A 192 -16.27 9.34 -30.57
N LEU A 193 -16.25 10.32 -29.66
CA LEU A 193 -17.11 11.50 -29.66
C LEU A 193 -16.76 12.53 -30.74
N LYS A 194 -15.51 12.62 -31.22
CA LYS A 194 -15.22 13.47 -32.39
C LYS A 194 -16.04 13.03 -33.60
N LYS A 195 -16.21 11.72 -33.77
CA LYS A 195 -16.96 11.13 -34.87
C LYS A 195 -18.47 11.26 -34.70
N ALA A 196 -19.01 11.01 -33.50
CA ALA A 196 -20.42 11.24 -33.22
C ALA A 196 -20.81 12.71 -33.38
N HIS A 197 -19.93 13.65 -33.01
CA HIS A 197 -20.20 15.07 -33.15
C HIS A 197 -20.04 15.57 -34.60
N GLU A 198 -19.11 15.03 -35.40
CA GLU A 198 -19.01 15.29 -36.85
C GLU A 198 -20.17 14.66 -37.62
N ASP A 199 -20.49 13.39 -37.38
CA ASP A 199 -21.63 12.69 -38.00
C ASP A 199 -22.96 13.33 -37.58
N MET A 200 -23.12 13.73 -36.32
CA MET A 200 -24.32 14.44 -35.83
C MET A 200 -24.38 15.88 -36.37
N ILE A 201 -23.27 16.58 -36.59
CA ILE A 201 -23.27 17.89 -37.27
C ILE A 201 -23.67 17.73 -38.73
N ASP A 202 -23.21 16.68 -39.43
CA ASP A 202 -23.62 16.39 -40.81
C ASP A 202 -25.10 15.98 -40.91
N GLN A 203 -25.58 15.23 -39.92
CA GLN A 203 -27.00 14.84 -39.83
C GLN A 203 -27.89 16.02 -39.44
N LEU A 204 -27.48 16.83 -38.46
CA LEU A 204 -28.18 18.06 -38.06
C LEU A 204 -28.15 19.11 -39.16
N SER A 205 -27.08 19.24 -39.95
CA SER A 205 -27.04 20.21 -41.07
C SER A 205 -27.92 19.78 -42.24
N SER A 206 -28.07 18.47 -42.48
CA SER A 206 -29.07 17.88 -43.38
C SER A 206 -30.51 18.09 -42.88
N GLU A 207 -30.75 17.87 -41.59
CA GLU A 207 -32.06 18.06 -40.96
C GLU A 207 -32.45 19.54 -40.81
N LEU A 208 -31.52 20.43 -40.50
CA LEU A 208 -31.73 21.89 -40.45
C LEU A 208 -32.05 22.44 -41.84
N SER A 209 -31.40 21.95 -42.90
CA SER A 209 -31.76 22.35 -44.28
C SER A 209 -33.19 21.96 -44.64
N THR A 210 -33.69 20.85 -44.07
CA THR A 210 -35.05 20.33 -44.29
C THR A 210 -36.08 21.03 -43.38
N ALA A 211 -35.70 21.36 -42.14
CA ALA A 211 -36.56 21.98 -41.13
C ALA A 211 -36.71 23.50 -41.31
N MET A 212 -35.73 24.19 -41.92
CA MET A 212 -35.80 25.63 -42.19
C MET A 212 -36.80 26.01 -43.29
N GLU A 213 -37.38 25.05 -44.02
CA GLU A 213 -38.48 25.31 -44.97
C GLU A 213 -39.87 25.31 -44.29
N THR A 214 -39.98 24.85 -43.06
CA THR A 214 -41.28 24.72 -42.38
C THR A 214 -41.25 25.32 -40.99
N PHE A 215 -41.88 26.49 -40.91
CA PHE A 215 -42.65 27.01 -39.78
C PHE A 215 -42.03 28.06 -38.83
N THR A 216 -42.80 29.14 -38.74
CA THR A 216 -42.69 30.38 -37.98
C THR A 216 -43.47 30.32 -36.65
N VAL A 217 -42.83 30.70 -35.53
CA VAL A 217 -43.21 31.50 -34.30
C VAL A 217 -44.64 31.33 -33.70
N PRO A 218 -44.96 31.50 -32.37
CA PRO A 218 -44.24 32.20 -31.28
C PRO A 218 -44.13 31.54 -29.88
N PHE A 219 -43.21 32.15 -29.11
CA PHE A 219 -42.93 32.09 -27.68
C PHE A 219 -44.10 32.36 -26.72
N THR A 220 -44.06 31.71 -25.55
CA THR A 220 -44.47 32.24 -24.23
C THR A 220 -43.72 31.51 -23.11
N GLU A 221 -42.98 32.23 -22.25
CA GLU A 221 -42.46 31.77 -20.95
C GLU A 221 -43.58 31.78 -19.88
N PRO A 222 -43.46 31.00 -18.79
CA PRO A 222 -43.06 31.67 -17.54
C PRO A 222 -42.27 30.84 -16.49
N ASP A 223 -41.55 31.63 -15.69
CA ASP A 223 -41.37 31.63 -14.23
C ASP A 223 -40.44 30.65 -13.48
N ILE A 224 -39.53 31.33 -12.78
CA ILE A 224 -38.47 30.91 -11.86
C ILE A 224 -39.06 30.71 -10.46
N LEU A 225 -38.70 29.61 -9.80
CA LEU A 225 -38.80 29.45 -8.35
C LEU A 225 -37.46 29.00 -7.80
N THR A 226 -36.83 29.93 -7.07
CA THR A 226 -35.62 29.74 -6.26
C THR A 226 -35.98 29.20 -4.89
N ASP A 227 -35.26 28.18 -4.42
CA ASP A 227 -35.11 27.95 -2.98
C ASP A 227 -33.69 27.43 -2.70
N GLN A 228 -32.91 28.22 -1.97
CA GLN A 228 -31.65 27.81 -1.35
C GLN A 228 -31.88 27.59 0.15
N PRO A 229 -31.39 26.50 0.75
CA PRO A 229 -31.23 26.43 2.19
C PRO A 229 -29.84 26.93 2.61
N THR A 230 -29.86 27.81 3.60
CA THR A 230 -28.72 28.31 4.38
C THR A 230 -28.05 27.21 5.22
N PRO A 231 -26.74 27.33 5.53
CA PRO A 231 -25.96 26.31 6.23
C PRO A 231 -26.18 26.37 7.75
N THR A 232 -26.62 25.26 8.34
CA THR A 232 -26.72 25.07 9.79
C THR A 232 -25.47 24.34 10.31
N SER A 233 -24.77 24.96 11.26
CA SER A 233 -23.75 24.44 12.21
C SER A 233 -23.12 23.05 11.97
N MET A 234 -21.79 23.03 11.85
CA MET A 234 -20.92 21.84 11.83
C MET A 234 -21.27 20.83 12.94
N SER A 235 -21.68 19.63 12.58
CA SER A 235 -21.70 18.46 13.47
C SER A 235 -20.28 17.90 13.57
N ILE A 236 -19.69 17.87 14.78
CA ILE A 236 -18.52 17.04 15.04
C ILE A 236 -18.96 15.59 14.85
N ASP A 237 -18.35 14.90 13.89
CA ASP A 237 -18.65 13.49 13.59
C ASP A 237 -18.47 12.67 14.89
N GLU A 238 -19.53 12.03 15.38
CA GLU A 238 -19.60 11.38 16.71
C GLU A 238 -18.75 10.11 16.82
N THR A 239 -18.15 9.68 15.70
CA THR A 239 -17.41 8.42 15.60
C THR A 239 -15.90 8.65 15.67
N ILE A 240 -15.25 8.05 16.65
CA ILE A 240 -13.79 8.05 16.81
C ILE A 240 -13.22 6.89 15.98
N ASN A 241 -12.59 7.18 14.84
CA ASN A 241 -11.92 6.21 13.98
C ASN A 241 -10.47 5.98 14.42
N ILE A 242 -10.17 4.74 14.80
CA ILE A 242 -8.82 4.25 15.11
C ILE A 242 -8.40 3.23 14.08
N VAL A 243 -7.27 3.45 13.40
CA VAL A 243 -6.66 2.46 12.50
C VAL A 243 -5.60 1.67 13.27
N LEU A 244 -5.68 0.34 13.26
CA LEU A 244 -4.63 -0.53 13.80
C LEU A 244 -3.63 -0.86 12.69
N LEU A 245 -2.33 -0.73 12.94
CA LEU A 245 -1.28 -1.11 12.02
C LEU A 245 -0.20 -1.90 12.75
N GLY A 246 0.42 -2.87 12.09
CA GLY A 246 1.50 -3.64 12.66
C GLY A 246 1.75 -4.92 11.88
N GLU A 247 2.87 -5.60 12.15
CA GLU A 247 3.23 -6.82 11.43
C GLU A 247 2.17 -7.91 11.52
N THR A 248 2.21 -8.81 10.56
CA THR A 248 1.52 -10.09 10.63
C THR A 248 1.86 -10.80 11.94
N GLY A 249 0.83 -11.28 12.64
CA GLY A 249 1.02 -11.98 13.93
C GLY A 249 1.42 -11.09 15.12
N VAL A 250 1.34 -9.75 15.00
CA VAL A 250 1.50 -8.84 16.14
C VAL A 250 0.31 -8.86 17.10
N GLY A 251 -0.85 -9.36 16.66
CA GLY A 251 -2.06 -9.53 17.49
C GLY A 251 -3.11 -8.44 17.36
N LYS A 252 -3.27 -7.81 16.18
CA LYS A 252 -4.28 -6.75 15.93
C LYS A 252 -5.71 -7.24 16.18
N SER A 253 -6.13 -8.32 15.52
CA SER A 253 -7.46 -8.91 15.67
C SER A 253 -7.71 -9.47 17.08
N THR A 254 -6.68 -10.08 17.68
CA THR A 254 -6.73 -10.55 19.07
C THR A 254 -6.90 -9.38 20.05
N PHE A 255 -6.26 -8.24 19.79
CA PHE A 255 -6.43 -7.02 20.58
C PHE A 255 -7.88 -6.53 20.51
N ILE A 256 -8.51 -6.51 19.32
CA ILE A 256 -9.92 -6.09 19.17
C ILE A 256 -10.85 -6.99 19.98
N ASN A 257 -10.68 -8.31 19.89
CA ASN A 257 -11.46 -9.26 20.69
C ASN A 257 -11.25 -9.07 22.20
N ALA A 258 -10.00 -8.92 22.63
CA ALA A 258 -9.68 -8.66 24.03
C ALA A 258 -10.31 -7.34 24.51
N PHE A 259 -10.19 -6.28 23.72
CA PHE A 259 -10.76 -4.96 23.99
C PHE A 259 -12.28 -5.00 24.13
N ALA A 260 -12.97 -5.78 23.29
CA ALA A 260 -14.42 -6.00 23.40
C ALA A 260 -14.81 -6.57 24.78
N ASN A 261 -14.05 -7.53 25.28
CA ASN A 261 -14.29 -8.12 26.61
C ASN A 261 -13.95 -7.12 27.73
N TYR A 262 -12.89 -6.33 27.59
CA TYR A 262 -12.49 -5.30 28.55
C TYR A 262 -13.52 -4.17 28.69
N LEU A 263 -14.27 -3.89 27.63
CA LEU A 263 -15.39 -2.94 27.65
C LEU A 263 -16.68 -3.55 28.20
N THR A 264 -16.84 -4.87 28.10
CA THR A 264 -18.07 -5.57 28.50
C THR A 264 -18.08 -5.94 29.98
N PHE A 265 -16.93 -6.38 30.51
CA PHE A 265 -16.82 -6.90 31.88
C PHE A 265 -15.87 -6.05 32.72
N ASN A 266 -16.21 -5.81 33.99
CA ASN A 266 -15.37 -5.00 34.87
C ASN A 266 -14.21 -5.79 35.47
N THR A 267 -14.42 -7.07 35.73
CA THR A 267 -13.43 -7.97 36.33
C THR A 267 -13.28 -9.26 35.54
N LEU A 268 -12.19 -10.00 35.78
CA LEU A 268 -11.99 -11.30 35.14
C LEU A 268 -13.04 -12.30 35.63
N GLU A 269 -13.43 -12.26 36.90
CA GLU A 269 -14.48 -13.13 37.48
C GLU A 269 -15.83 -12.94 36.76
N GLU A 270 -16.20 -11.70 36.47
CA GLU A 270 -17.41 -11.40 35.70
C GLU A 270 -17.33 -11.98 34.28
N ALA A 271 -16.16 -11.89 33.65
CA ALA A 271 -15.92 -12.43 32.32
C ALA A 271 -15.91 -13.96 32.30
N GLU A 272 -15.37 -14.61 33.34
CA GLU A 272 -15.38 -16.07 33.54
C GLU A 272 -16.80 -16.61 33.73
N ALA A 273 -17.64 -15.90 34.49
CA ALA A 273 -19.03 -16.25 34.72
C ALA A 273 -19.93 -15.95 33.52
N GLY A 274 -19.52 -15.00 32.67
CA GLY A 274 -20.21 -14.57 31.47
C GLY A 274 -19.85 -15.40 30.23
N GLN A 275 -20.39 -14.96 29.09
CA GLN A 275 -19.99 -15.47 27.78
C GLN A 275 -19.02 -14.49 27.14
N SER A 276 -17.78 -14.93 26.90
CA SER A 276 -16.76 -14.18 26.16
C SER A 276 -17.32 -13.61 24.85
N VAL A 277 -17.01 -12.34 24.61
CA VAL A 277 -17.35 -11.66 23.36
C VAL A 277 -16.26 -11.97 22.34
N VAL A 278 -16.60 -12.65 21.25
CA VAL A 278 -15.67 -12.94 20.16
C VAL A 278 -16.25 -12.40 18.86
N LEU A 279 -15.70 -11.28 18.41
CA LEU A 279 -16.12 -10.55 17.21
C LEU A 279 -15.42 -11.06 15.95
N ILE A 280 -14.19 -11.55 16.12
CA ILE A 280 -13.32 -12.04 15.04
C ILE A 280 -12.99 -13.50 15.35
N PRO A 281 -13.13 -14.44 14.40
CA PRO A 281 -12.70 -15.81 14.60
C PRO A 281 -11.26 -15.88 15.11
N VAL A 282 -10.97 -16.84 15.98
CA VAL A 282 -9.63 -17.04 16.54
C VAL A 282 -9.25 -18.52 16.52
N SER A 283 -7.99 -18.78 16.20
CA SER A 283 -7.38 -20.10 16.28
C SER A 283 -5.97 -19.96 16.85
N PHE A 284 -5.69 -20.64 17.96
CA PHE A 284 -4.36 -20.65 18.57
C PHE A 284 -4.09 -21.96 19.30
N MET A 285 -2.80 -22.30 19.41
CA MET A 285 -2.35 -23.41 20.24
C MET A 285 -2.03 -22.91 21.66
N ILE A 286 -2.42 -23.70 22.66
CA ILE A 286 -2.06 -23.51 24.05
C ILE A 286 -1.52 -24.83 24.61
N THR A 287 -0.48 -24.75 25.44
CA THR A 287 0.11 -25.89 26.14
C THR A 287 -0.23 -25.82 27.61
N VAL A 288 -0.73 -26.92 28.20
CA VAL A 288 -1.15 -26.97 29.60
C VAL A 288 -0.48 -28.12 30.34
N GLY A 289 -0.20 -27.89 31.64
CA GLY A 289 0.35 -28.88 32.55
C GLY A 289 1.83 -29.21 32.31
N ASP A 290 2.38 -30.02 33.21
CA ASP A 290 3.81 -30.37 33.22
C ASP A 290 4.23 -31.25 32.03
N ASN A 291 3.26 -31.89 31.36
CA ASN A 291 3.50 -32.75 30.19
C ASN A 291 3.40 -32.00 28.86
N PHE A 292 3.20 -30.67 28.88
CA PHE A 292 3.02 -29.84 27.70
C PHE A 292 1.88 -30.34 26.80
N GLU A 293 0.71 -30.61 27.39
CA GLU A 293 -0.46 -31.07 26.63
C GLU A 293 -0.89 -29.98 25.64
N GLU A 294 -0.84 -30.30 24.35
CA GLU A 294 -1.17 -29.35 23.27
C GLU A 294 -2.68 -29.33 23.01
N HIS A 295 -3.28 -28.16 23.09
CA HIS A 295 -4.67 -27.92 22.74
C HIS A 295 -4.76 -26.87 21.63
N ILE A 296 -5.46 -27.18 20.55
CA ILE A 296 -5.82 -26.19 19.53
C ILE A 296 -7.18 -25.62 19.93
N VAL A 297 -7.19 -24.36 20.31
CA VAL A 297 -8.39 -23.60 20.65
C VAL A 297 -8.89 -22.92 19.37
N LYS A 298 -10.15 -23.17 19.00
CA LYS A 298 -10.84 -22.49 17.89
C LYS A 298 -12.15 -21.90 18.39
N PHE A 299 -12.43 -20.64 18.07
CA PHE A 299 -13.67 -19.99 18.47
C PHE A 299 -14.10 -18.94 17.44
N GLY A 300 -15.41 -18.80 17.24
CA GLY A 300 -15.98 -18.04 16.13
C GLY A 300 -16.11 -18.93 14.89
N GLY A 301 -17.34 -19.10 14.40
CA GLY A 301 -17.57 -19.82 13.15
C GLY A 301 -16.94 -19.08 11.98
N VAL A 302 -16.60 -19.81 10.92
CA VAL A 302 -16.20 -19.27 9.62
C VAL A 302 -17.24 -18.21 9.23
N ASP A 303 -16.85 -16.93 9.31
CA ASP A 303 -17.66 -15.84 8.79
C ASP A 303 -17.88 -16.13 7.30
N ASP A 304 -19.07 -15.91 6.73
CA ASP A 304 -19.35 -16.17 5.31
C ASP A 304 -18.37 -15.41 4.37
N SER A 305 -17.61 -14.46 4.93
CA SER A 305 -16.58 -13.64 4.29
C SER A 305 -15.20 -14.30 4.15
N ASN A 306 -14.87 -15.39 4.87
CA ASN A 306 -13.53 -16.01 4.88
C ASN A 306 -12.36 -15.00 5.07
N ASN A 307 -12.55 -13.93 5.84
CA ASN A 307 -11.56 -12.85 5.94
C ASN A 307 -10.33 -13.19 6.80
N GLU A 308 -10.35 -14.29 7.55
CA GLU A 308 -9.26 -14.74 8.42
C GLU A 308 -8.66 -16.06 7.90
N ASP A 309 -7.36 -16.04 7.57
CA ASP A 309 -6.60 -17.20 7.12
C ASP A 309 -5.66 -17.70 8.23
N PHE A 310 -6.04 -18.80 8.86
CA PHE A 310 -5.26 -19.46 9.92
C PHE A 310 -4.43 -20.64 9.42
N ASP A 311 -4.57 -21.02 8.14
CA ASP A 311 -4.00 -22.26 7.62
C ASP A 311 -2.57 -22.06 7.09
N HIS A 312 -2.12 -20.80 6.95
CA HIS A 312 -0.81 -20.45 6.40
C HIS A 312 0.03 -19.63 7.38
N PRO A 313 0.87 -20.28 8.21
CA PRO A 313 1.75 -19.60 9.16
C PRO A 313 2.66 -18.58 8.48
N GLY A 314 2.65 -17.33 8.97
CA GLY A 314 3.45 -16.24 8.41
C GLY A 314 2.73 -15.39 7.35
N HIS A 315 1.57 -15.81 6.86
CA HIS A 315 0.67 -14.95 6.09
C HIS A 315 -0.08 -14.01 7.03
N SER A 316 -0.42 -12.81 6.54
CA SER A 316 -1.41 -11.97 7.23
C SER A 316 -2.65 -12.81 7.48
N VAL A 317 -3.12 -12.83 8.72
CA VAL A 317 -4.33 -13.59 9.08
C VAL A 317 -5.55 -12.85 8.52
N THR A 318 -5.67 -11.56 8.80
CA THR A 318 -6.69 -10.68 8.21
C THR A 318 -6.35 -10.38 6.74
N GLN A 319 -7.28 -10.66 5.82
CA GLN A 319 -7.09 -10.45 4.37
C GLN A 319 -7.55 -9.05 3.89
N HIS A 320 -8.63 -8.53 4.46
CA HIS A 320 -9.18 -7.20 4.13
C HIS A 320 -9.48 -6.38 5.38
N CYS A 321 -9.40 -5.05 5.24
CA CYS A 321 -9.72 -4.11 6.30
C CYS A 321 -11.19 -4.24 6.74
N LYS A 322 -11.44 -4.24 8.06
CA LYS A 322 -12.80 -4.36 8.61
C LYS A 322 -12.96 -3.46 9.84
N SER A 323 -14.10 -2.79 9.92
CA SER A 323 -14.43 -1.87 11.03
C SER A 323 -15.27 -2.57 12.10
N TYR A 324 -14.92 -2.32 13.36
CA TYR A 324 -15.62 -2.81 14.55
C TYR A 324 -16.04 -1.62 15.41
N ILE A 325 -17.34 -1.49 15.67
CA ILE A 325 -17.92 -0.32 16.34
C ILE A 325 -18.28 -0.69 17.78
N PHE A 326 -17.80 0.11 18.73
CA PHE A 326 -18.03 0.00 20.17
C PHE A 326 -18.73 1.26 20.69
N ASN A 327 -19.68 1.10 21.60
CA ASN A 327 -20.31 2.23 22.28
C ASN A 327 -19.50 2.53 23.55
N LEU A 328 -18.94 3.73 23.67
CA LEU A 328 -18.06 4.07 24.79
C LEU A 328 -18.80 4.31 26.11
N ASN A 329 -20.05 4.79 26.07
CA ASN A 329 -20.95 4.97 27.21
C ASN A 329 -22.40 5.14 26.72
N ASP A 330 -23.39 4.70 27.51
CA ASP A 330 -24.83 4.89 27.21
C ASP A 330 -25.25 6.37 27.19
N SER A 331 -24.51 7.24 27.88
CA SER A 331 -24.84 8.66 28.02
C SER A 331 -24.15 9.60 27.03
N ASP A 332 -23.08 9.15 26.36
CA ASP A 332 -22.11 10.05 25.71
C ASP A 332 -22.22 10.05 24.17
N GLN A 333 -23.15 9.27 23.58
CA GLN A 333 -23.44 9.05 22.13
C GLN A 333 -22.24 8.75 21.20
N ARG A 334 -21.00 8.93 21.66
CA ARG A 334 -19.77 8.72 20.90
C ARG A 334 -19.52 7.24 20.65
N LYS A 335 -19.26 6.94 19.39
CA LYS A 335 -18.92 5.59 18.92
C LYS A 335 -17.42 5.49 18.73
N LEU A 336 -16.83 4.38 19.12
CA LEU A 336 -15.44 4.05 18.82
C LEU A 336 -15.42 3.04 17.68
N CYS A 337 -14.85 3.40 16.54
CA CYS A 337 -14.66 2.53 15.41
C CYS A 337 -13.19 2.11 15.32
N ILE A 338 -12.91 0.83 15.58
CA ILE A 338 -11.57 0.25 15.42
C ILE A 338 -11.51 -0.46 14.08
N ILE A 339 -10.57 -0.05 13.24
CA ILE A 339 -10.34 -0.60 11.91
C ILE A 339 -9.20 -1.60 12.03
N ASP A 340 -9.55 -2.88 11.89
CA ASP A 340 -8.57 -3.95 11.74
C ASP A 340 -8.03 -3.93 10.31
N THR A 341 -6.74 -4.16 10.17
CA THR A 341 -6.06 -4.14 8.87
C THR A 341 -5.28 -5.42 8.65
N PRO A 342 -5.00 -5.79 7.39
CA PRO A 342 -3.96 -6.75 7.09
C PRO A 342 -2.63 -6.36 7.75
N GLY A 343 -1.84 -7.37 8.13
CA GLY A 343 -0.48 -7.19 8.59
C GLY A 343 0.50 -6.99 7.44
N PHE A 344 1.64 -6.39 7.77
CA PHE A 344 2.80 -6.33 6.88
C PHE A 344 3.89 -7.31 7.34
N GLY A 345 4.87 -7.61 6.49
CA GLY A 345 5.84 -8.66 6.74
C GLY A 345 5.29 -10.06 6.42
N ASP A 346 4.40 -10.15 5.44
CA ASP A 346 3.81 -11.39 4.95
C ASP A 346 4.88 -12.30 4.30
N THR A 347 4.89 -13.59 4.61
CA THR A 347 5.85 -14.53 4.02
C THR A 347 5.64 -14.78 2.52
N ARG A 348 4.51 -14.32 1.95
CA ARG A 348 4.30 -14.22 0.49
C ARG A 348 5.19 -13.16 -0.16
N GLY A 349 5.84 -12.32 0.65
CA GLY A 349 6.83 -11.34 0.22
C GLY A 349 6.25 -9.94 0.05
N ILE A 350 7.14 -9.04 -0.37
CA ILE A 350 6.89 -7.59 -0.45
C ILE A 350 5.69 -7.25 -1.35
N GLU A 351 5.42 -8.03 -2.39
CA GLU A 351 4.28 -7.80 -3.30
C GLU A 351 2.94 -7.91 -2.57
N GLN A 352 2.79 -8.91 -1.70
CA GLN A 352 1.58 -9.04 -0.90
C GLN A 352 1.46 -7.91 0.11
N ASP A 353 2.57 -7.49 0.70
CA ASP A 353 2.56 -6.39 1.64
C ASP A 353 2.22 -5.05 0.96
N ASP A 354 2.65 -4.83 -0.30
CA ASP A 354 2.28 -3.66 -1.09
C ASP A 354 0.77 -3.66 -1.41
N LEU A 355 0.18 -4.82 -1.75
CA LEU A 355 -1.27 -4.98 -1.90
C LEU A 355 -2.02 -4.71 -0.59
N ASN A 356 -1.51 -5.25 0.53
CA ASN A 356 -2.07 -5.02 1.85
C ASN A 356 -2.05 -3.52 2.18
N MET A 357 -0.94 -2.83 1.87
CA MET A 357 -0.80 -1.38 2.07
C MET A 357 -1.74 -0.59 1.15
N GLU A 358 -1.89 -0.96 -0.11
CA GLU A 358 -2.84 -0.32 -1.04
C GLU A 358 -4.29 -0.45 -0.53
N HIS A 359 -4.69 -1.65 -0.08
CA HIS A 359 -6.01 -1.88 0.51
C HIS A 359 -6.23 -1.07 1.79
N ILE A 360 -5.19 -0.92 2.63
CA ILE A 360 -5.24 -0.08 3.84
C ILE A 360 -5.45 1.37 3.45
N LEU A 361 -4.67 1.88 2.49
CA LEU A 361 -4.75 3.28 2.05
C LEU A 361 -6.10 3.59 1.39
N GLU A 362 -6.61 2.70 0.55
CA GLU A 362 -7.94 2.84 -0.05
C GLU A 362 -9.03 2.89 1.02
N TYR A 363 -9.00 1.97 1.98
CA TYR A 363 -9.96 1.94 3.08
C TYR A 363 -9.91 3.23 3.90
N VAL A 364 -8.70 3.67 4.24
CA VAL A 364 -8.44 4.86 5.04
C VAL A 364 -8.86 6.14 4.30
N ASN A 365 -8.64 6.23 2.99
CA ASN A 365 -9.06 7.37 2.16
C ASN A 365 -10.58 7.50 2.04
N ASN A 366 -11.32 6.40 2.22
CA ASN A 366 -12.79 6.40 2.20
C ASN A 366 -13.41 6.81 3.55
N LEU A 367 -12.61 6.98 4.62
CA LEU A 367 -13.09 7.48 5.90
C LEU A 367 -13.24 9.00 5.87
N THR A 368 -14.31 9.51 6.49
CA THR A 368 -14.52 10.96 6.63
C THR A 368 -13.38 11.63 7.39
N HIS A 369 -12.83 10.93 8.38
CA HIS A 369 -11.71 11.39 9.20
C HIS A 369 -11.05 10.23 9.96
N ILE A 370 -9.79 10.45 10.38
CA ILE A 370 -9.04 9.55 11.26
C ILE A 370 -8.70 10.31 12.55
N ASN A 371 -8.97 9.70 13.69
CA ASN A 371 -8.72 10.30 15.00
C ASN A 371 -7.37 9.85 15.57
N ALA A 372 -7.06 8.55 15.42
CA ALA A 372 -5.82 7.94 15.87
C ALA A 372 -5.34 6.82 14.94
N ILE A 373 -4.03 6.63 14.91
CA ILE A 373 -3.37 5.50 14.25
C ILE A 373 -2.56 4.78 15.32
N CYS A 374 -2.99 3.57 15.67
CA CYS A 374 -2.32 2.72 16.63
C CYS A 374 -1.31 1.83 15.91
N PHE A 375 -0.04 2.11 16.10
CA PHE A 375 1.06 1.30 15.60
C PHE A 375 1.45 0.24 16.63
N LEU A 376 1.07 -1.00 16.35
CA LEU A 376 1.23 -2.18 17.21
C LEU A 376 2.58 -2.86 16.93
N LEU A 377 3.29 -3.16 18.00
CA LEU A 377 4.61 -3.82 18.02
C LEU A 377 4.66 -4.85 19.15
N LYS A 378 5.54 -5.86 19.05
CA LYS A 378 5.94 -6.65 20.22
C LYS A 378 7.09 -5.93 20.94
N PRO A 379 7.21 -6.01 22.27
CA PRO A 379 8.24 -5.26 23.01
C PRO A 379 9.61 -5.94 23.05
N ASN A 380 9.71 -7.20 22.62
CA ASN A 380 10.95 -7.99 22.65
C ASN A 380 11.58 -8.23 21.26
N GLU A 381 11.29 -7.37 20.29
CA GLU A 381 11.96 -7.44 18.99
C GLU A 381 13.42 -7.03 19.11
N SER A 382 14.32 -7.95 18.73
CA SER A 382 15.77 -7.70 18.70
C SER A 382 16.22 -6.93 17.47
N LYS A 383 15.37 -6.84 16.44
CA LYS A 383 15.58 -6.11 15.19
C LYS A 383 14.24 -5.59 14.68
N LEU A 384 14.21 -4.34 14.21
CA LEU A 384 13.11 -3.86 13.38
C LEU A 384 13.46 -4.12 11.91
N HIS A 385 12.61 -4.88 11.23
CA HIS A 385 12.72 -5.08 9.78
C HIS A 385 12.73 -3.75 9.03
N ILE A 386 13.52 -3.66 7.95
CA ILE A 386 13.56 -2.45 7.11
C ILE A 386 12.18 -2.10 6.53
N TYR A 387 11.31 -3.11 6.42
CA TYR A 387 9.96 -2.99 5.93
C TYR A 387 9.06 -2.12 6.83
N TYR A 388 9.24 -2.13 8.15
CA TYR A 388 8.54 -1.21 9.07
C TYR A 388 8.71 0.26 8.67
N ARG A 389 9.93 0.63 8.23
CA ARG A 389 10.25 1.99 7.81
C ARG A 389 9.55 2.33 6.49
N LEU A 390 9.46 1.38 5.56
CA LEU A 390 8.77 1.54 4.29
C LEU A 390 7.26 1.71 4.52
N CYS A 391 6.63 0.84 5.33
CA CYS A 391 5.20 0.95 5.65
C CYS A 391 4.86 2.28 6.31
N LEU A 392 5.67 2.70 7.31
CA LEU A 392 5.46 3.98 7.97
C LEU A 392 5.64 5.15 6.99
N ASN A 393 6.67 5.14 6.15
CA ASN A 393 6.85 6.18 5.13
C ASN A 393 5.70 6.22 4.12
N GLN A 394 5.22 5.07 3.64
CA GLN A 394 4.09 5.00 2.71
C GLN A 394 2.80 5.52 3.36
N LEU A 395 2.46 5.03 4.56
CA LEU A 395 1.31 5.50 5.31
C LEU A 395 1.36 7.01 5.54
N PHE A 396 2.49 7.53 6.03
CA PHE A 396 2.66 8.96 6.29
C PHE A 396 2.79 9.81 5.01
N SER A 397 3.02 9.21 3.84
CA SER A 397 3.00 9.94 2.58
C SER A 397 1.57 10.30 2.14
N VAL A 398 0.59 9.49 2.55
CA VAL A 398 -0.84 9.71 2.28
C VAL A 398 -1.50 10.53 3.37
N LEU A 399 -0.99 10.42 4.61
CA LEU A 399 -1.45 11.23 5.74
C LEU A 399 -0.79 12.61 5.70
N ASP A 400 -1.58 13.69 5.80
CA ASP A 400 -1.03 15.03 5.92
C ASP A 400 -0.07 15.18 7.13
N GLN A 401 0.77 16.22 7.14
CA GLN A 401 1.70 16.46 8.27
C GLN A 401 0.98 16.61 9.63
N ASN A 402 -0.33 16.92 9.63
CA ASN A 402 -1.13 17.03 10.85
C ASN A 402 -1.49 15.66 11.44
N ASN A 403 -1.56 14.62 10.63
CA ASN A 403 -1.87 13.25 11.04
C ASN A 403 -0.70 12.53 11.72
N VAL A 404 0.55 12.99 11.56
CA VAL A 404 1.72 12.42 12.25
C VAL A 404 1.58 12.50 13.78
N LYS A 405 0.90 13.55 14.27
CA LYS A 405 0.59 13.72 15.71
C LYS A 405 -0.54 12.81 16.20
N LYS A 406 -1.21 12.08 15.30
CA LYS A 406 -2.27 11.10 15.63
C LYS A 406 -1.71 9.69 15.86
N VAL A 407 -0.40 9.52 15.74
CA VAL A 407 0.26 8.23 15.92
C VAL A 407 0.40 7.91 17.41
N ILE A 408 -0.11 6.75 17.75
CA ILE A 408 -0.05 6.14 19.07
C ILE A 408 0.75 4.85 18.95
N VAL A 409 1.67 4.61 19.87
CA VAL A 409 2.46 3.39 19.88
C VAL A 409 1.85 2.40 20.87
N CYS A 410 1.57 1.19 20.41
CA CYS A 410 0.96 0.14 21.21
C CYS A 410 1.90 -1.07 21.23
N PHE A 411 2.19 -1.61 22.41
CA PHE A 411 2.94 -2.85 22.55
C PHE A 411 1.99 -3.98 22.93
N THR A 412 1.83 -4.97 22.07
CA THR A 412 1.12 -6.22 22.36
C THR A 412 2.05 -7.24 23.01
N ASN A 413 1.51 -8.32 23.58
CA ASN A 413 2.31 -9.39 24.21
C ASN A 413 3.28 -8.87 25.29
N SER A 414 2.89 -7.79 25.98
CA SER A 414 3.80 -7.03 26.85
C SER A 414 3.95 -7.59 28.26
N ARG A 415 3.28 -8.70 28.58
CA ARG A 415 3.43 -9.40 29.86
C ARG A 415 4.88 -9.77 30.16
N SER A 416 5.60 -10.27 29.14
CA SER A 416 7.00 -10.69 29.27
C SER A 416 7.98 -9.56 29.61
N THR A 417 7.60 -8.31 29.35
CA THR A 417 8.37 -7.09 29.67
C THR A 417 7.76 -6.28 30.80
N PHE A 418 6.92 -6.93 31.63
CA PHE A 418 6.22 -6.28 32.73
C PHE A 418 5.41 -5.04 32.29
N TYR A 419 4.76 -5.13 31.11
CA TYR A 419 3.96 -4.06 30.51
C TYR A 419 4.79 -2.80 30.20
N THR A 420 5.98 -3.02 29.63
CA THR A 420 6.85 -1.95 29.14
C THR A 420 7.27 -2.18 27.68
N PRO A 421 7.70 -1.13 26.97
CA PRO A 421 8.16 -1.21 25.57
C PRO A 421 9.36 -2.14 25.29
N GLY A 422 10.05 -2.63 26.32
CA GLY A 422 11.16 -3.59 26.20
C GLY A 422 12.30 -3.15 25.27
N ASP A 423 12.96 -4.15 24.68
CA ASP A 423 14.11 -3.99 23.79
C ASP A 423 13.74 -3.34 22.44
N THR A 424 12.46 -3.32 22.09
CA THR A 424 11.98 -2.69 20.85
C THR A 424 12.02 -1.16 20.93
N ALA A 425 11.90 -0.60 22.13
CA ALA A 425 11.86 0.85 22.35
C ALA A 425 13.06 1.63 21.78
N PRO A 426 14.33 1.26 22.04
CA PRO A 426 15.48 1.94 21.46
C PRO A 426 15.52 1.83 19.92
N LEU A 427 15.14 0.67 19.37
CA LEU A 427 15.09 0.45 17.92
C LEU A 427 14.04 1.34 17.27
N LEU A 428 12.85 1.41 17.86
CA LEU A 428 11.76 2.26 17.38
C LEU A 428 12.16 3.74 17.42
N LYS A 429 12.78 4.20 18.51
CA LYS A 429 13.31 5.58 18.61
C LYS A 429 14.29 5.90 17.48
N GLN A 430 15.18 4.97 17.14
CA GLN A 430 16.12 5.16 16.04
C GLN A 430 15.42 5.21 14.69
N MET A 431 14.44 4.32 14.46
CA MET A 431 13.66 4.29 13.23
C MET A 431 12.86 5.59 13.04
N LEU A 432 12.11 6.02 14.06
CA LEU A 432 11.28 7.24 14.01
C LEU A 432 12.12 8.49 13.70
N ARG A 433 13.32 8.61 14.30
CA ARG A 433 14.27 9.70 13.99
C ARG A 433 14.79 9.68 12.55
N SER A 434 14.75 8.53 11.89
CA SER A 434 15.22 8.36 10.51
C SER A 434 14.14 8.60 9.45
N LEU A 435 12.87 8.76 9.87
CA LEU A 435 11.79 9.10 8.96
C LEU A 435 11.95 10.56 8.52
N ALA A 436 11.74 10.84 7.24
CA ALA A 436 11.82 12.20 6.69
C ALA A 436 10.58 13.06 7.03
N ILE A 437 9.79 12.61 8.00
CA ILE A 437 8.45 13.07 8.33
C ILE A 437 8.53 13.49 9.80
N GLY A 438 7.86 14.60 10.17
CA GLY A 438 8.04 15.31 11.44
C GLY A 438 8.06 14.44 12.71
N ASP A 439 8.47 15.02 13.84
CA ASP A 439 8.76 14.31 15.10
C ASP A 439 7.56 13.48 15.61
N VAL A 440 7.55 12.17 15.29
CA VAL A 440 6.55 11.22 15.79
C VAL A 440 6.76 11.06 17.29
N PRO A 441 5.78 11.42 18.14
CA PRO A 441 5.96 11.33 19.57
C PRO A 441 6.18 9.88 20.00
N PHE A 442 7.16 9.65 20.86
CA PHE A 442 7.33 8.39 21.56
C PHE A 442 7.61 8.66 23.04
N LYS A 443 6.53 8.90 23.78
CA LYS A 443 6.52 9.26 25.20
C LYS A 443 5.53 8.38 25.96
N LYS A 444 5.56 8.44 27.30
CA LYS A 444 4.68 7.60 28.13
C LYS A 444 3.20 7.88 27.87
N GLU A 445 2.86 9.13 27.55
CA GLU A 445 1.49 9.59 27.35
C GLU A 445 0.84 8.96 26.12
N ASN A 446 1.60 8.78 25.03
CA ASN A 446 1.11 8.22 23.76
C ASN A 446 1.61 6.79 23.48
N THR A 447 2.18 6.12 24.49
CA THR A 447 2.64 4.73 24.40
C THR A 447 1.86 3.85 25.37
N PHE A 448 1.32 2.75 24.88
CA PHE A 448 0.45 1.83 25.63
C PHE A 448 0.95 0.40 25.54
N CYS A 449 0.75 -0.38 26.59
CA CYS A 449 1.22 -1.76 26.68
C CYS A 449 0.07 -2.66 27.09
N PHE A 450 -0.26 -3.61 26.21
CA PHE A 450 -1.36 -4.55 26.34
C PHE A 450 -0.84 -5.98 26.30
N ASP A 451 -1.66 -6.88 26.80
CA ASP A 451 -1.53 -8.30 26.63
C ASP A 451 -2.94 -8.89 26.40
N SER A 452 -3.02 -9.93 25.58
CA SER A 452 -4.30 -10.57 25.24
C SER A 452 -4.38 -11.99 25.79
N GLU A 453 -3.47 -12.40 26.68
CA GLU A 453 -3.49 -13.74 27.26
C GLU A 453 -4.69 -13.95 28.18
N SER A 454 -5.19 -12.91 28.85
CA SER A 454 -6.45 -12.99 29.62
C SER A 454 -7.65 -13.30 28.73
N PHE A 455 -7.71 -12.74 27.52
CA PHE A 455 -8.72 -13.10 26.52
C PHE A 455 -8.55 -14.54 26.02
N ARG A 456 -7.31 -14.95 25.70
CA ARG A 456 -7.03 -16.34 25.28
C ARG A 456 -7.41 -17.34 26.36
N TYR A 457 -7.16 -17.00 27.63
CA TYR A 457 -7.59 -17.76 28.80
C TYR A 457 -9.12 -17.93 28.85
N LEU A 458 -9.89 -16.84 28.69
CA LEU A 458 -11.36 -16.90 28.68
C LEU A 458 -11.89 -17.81 27.57
N VAL A 459 -11.32 -17.73 26.36
CA VAL A 459 -11.71 -18.61 25.25
C VAL A 459 -11.29 -20.07 25.50
N ALA A 460 -10.14 -20.29 26.13
CA ALA A 460 -9.67 -21.62 26.49
C ALA A 460 -10.57 -22.29 27.55
N LEU A 461 -11.01 -21.54 28.58
CA LEU A 461 -11.98 -22.01 29.56
C LEU A 461 -13.29 -22.50 28.90
N GLN A 462 -13.79 -21.74 27.93
CA GLN A 462 -14.99 -22.11 27.17
C GLN A 462 -14.80 -23.36 26.31
N ASN A 463 -13.55 -23.68 25.94
CA ASN A 463 -13.18 -24.91 25.25
C ASN A 463 -12.89 -26.08 26.23
N GLY A 464 -13.21 -25.93 27.51
CA GLY A 464 -13.08 -26.97 28.52
C GLY A 464 -11.64 -27.21 29.00
N ILE A 465 -10.74 -26.26 28.76
CA ILE A 465 -9.35 -26.31 29.23
C ILE A 465 -9.30 -25.84 30.68
N ASN A 466 -8.69 -26.64 31.56
CA ASN A 466 -8.54 -26.33 32.97
C ASN A 466 -7.19 -25.67 33.25
N PHE A 467 -7.17 -24.75 34.21
CA PHE A 467 -5.98 -24.03 34.63
C PHE A 467 -5.80 -24.13 36.14
N SER A 468 -4.55 -24.04 36.61
CA SER A 468 -4.30 -23.96 38.05
C SER A 468 -4.68 -22.58 38.59
N GLU A 469 -4.87 -22.48 39.91
CA GLU A 469 -5.13 -21.19 40.56
C GLU A 469 -3.98 -20.19 40.36
N LEU A 470 -2.74 -20.69 40.27
CA LEU A 470 -1.56 -19.86 39.98
C LEU A 470 -1.60 -19.31 38.55
N ASP A 471 -1.98 -20.15 37.58
CA ASP A 471 -2.14 -19.71 36.19
C ASP A 471 -3.25 -18.66 36.07
N ARG A 472 -4.38 -18.88 36.77
CA ARG A 472 -5.50 -17.94 36.82
C ARG A 472 -5.05 -16.56 37.31
N GLN A 473 -4.31 -16.50 38.42
CA GLN A 473 -3.81 -15.23 38.99
C GLN A 473 -2.94 -14.46 37.98
N GLU A 474 -2.15 -15.17 37.19
CA GLU A 474 -1.35 -14.55 36.14
C GLU A 474 -2.20 -13.96 35.00
N TYR A 475 -3.27 -14.64 34.59
CA TYR A 475 -4.22 -14.11 33.61
C TYR A 475 -5.04 -12.94 34.17
N GLU A 476 -5.37 -12.97 35.47
CA GLU A 476 -6.03 -11.86 36.17
C GLU A 476 -5.13 -10.61 36.19
N MET A 477 -3.84 -10.78 36.45
CA MET A 477 -2.88 -9.68 36.34
C MET A 477 -2.79 -9.13 34.91
N SER A 478 -2.84 -9.99 33.89
CA SER A 478 -2.92 -9.57 32.48
C SER A 478 -4.19 -8.79 32.16
N TRP A 479 -5.35 -9.23 32.68
CA TRP A 479 -6.61 -8.51 32.58
C TRP A 479 -6.52 -7.11 33.18
N ILE A 480 -6.13 -7.01 34.46
CA ILE A 480 -6.05 -5.74 35.19
C ILE A 480 -5.17 -4.72 34.46
N LYS A 481 -3.98 -5.15 34.02
CA LYS A 481 -3.02 -4.26 33.34
C LYS A 481 -3.53 -3.82 31.97
N SER A 482 -4.10 -4.74 31.19
CA SER A 482 -4.58 -4.45 29.84
C SER A 482 -5.87 -3.63 29.83
N VAL A 483 -6.78 -3.85 30.78
CA VAL A 483 -7.98 -3.00 30.99
C VAL A 483 -7.56 -1.58 31.37
N HIS A 484 -6.61 -1.44 32.30
CA HIS A 484 -6.09 -0.14 32.70
C HIS A 484 -5.53 0.65 31.50
N ASP A 485 -4.64 0.05 30.71
CA ASP A 485 -4.06 0.73 29.55
C ASP A 485 -5.07 0.95 28.42
N SER A 486 -6.12 0.12 28.32
CA SER A 486 -7.23 0.31 27.36
C SER A 486 -8.06 1.54 27.70
N LYS A 487 -8.39 1.73 28.99
CA LYS A 487 -9.05 2.94 29.48
C LYS A 487 -8.19 4.18 29.26
N ARG A 488 -6.88 4.08 29.57
CA ARG A 488 -5.91 5.15 29.35
C ARG A 488 -5.81 5.54 27.87
N LEU A 489 -5.87 4.57 26.95
CA LEU A 489 -5.85 4.81 25.51
C LEU A 489 -7.08 5.62 25.07
N ILE A 490 -8.29 5.20 25.49
CA ILE A 490 -9.54 5.91 25.18
C ILE A 490 -9.47 7.35 25.74
N GLU A 491 -9.08 7.51 27.00
CA GLU A 491 -8.95 8.82 27.65
C GLU A 491 -7.97 9.73 26.91
N TYR A 492 -6.82 9.19 26.49
CA TYR A 492 -5.83 9.93 25.72
C TYR A 492 -6.39 10.44 24.40
N ILE A 493 -7.06 9.57 23.63
CA ILE A 493 -7.65 9.94 22.33
C ILE A 493 -8.75 10.98 22.52
N CYS A 494 -9.66 10.78 23.47
CA CYS A 494 -10.73 11.72 23.79
C CYS A 494 -10.17 13.10 24.19
N LYS A 495 -9.10 13.14 24.98
CA LYS A 495 -8.45 14.39 25.39
C LYS A 495 -7.78 15.10 24.21
N GLU A 496 -7.07 14.37 23.36
CA GLU A 496 -6.44 14.94 22.16
C GLU A 496 -7.49 15.50 21.18
N LEU A 497 -8.64 14.85 21.04
CA LEU A 497 -9.76 15.38 20.25
C LEU A 497 -10.33 16.68 20.83
N ALA A 498 -10.55 16.74 22.14
CA ALA A 498 -11.04 17.94 22.81
C ALA A 498 -10.07 19.12 22.64
N ASN A 499 -8.77 18.89 22.79
CA ASN A 499 -7.75 19.93 22.61
C ASN A 499 -7.70 20.50 21.18
N ARG A 500 -8.04 19.69 20.17
CA ARG A 500 -8.04 20.12 18.76
C ARG A 500 -9.25 20.98 18.41
N CYS A 501 -10.41 20.71 19.02
CA CYS A 501 -11.60 21.55 18.85
C CYS A 501 -11.35 22.97 19.38
N ILE A 502 -10.63 23.10 20.50
CA ILE A 502 -10.30 24.40 21.13
C ILE A 502 -9.28 25.21 20.30
N GLN A 503 -8.49 24.58 19.43
CA GLN A 503 -7.50 25.26 18.58
C GLN A 503 -8.05 25.69 17.22
N GLN A 504 -9.30 25.33 16.88
CA GLN A 504 -9.97 25.69 15.63
C GLN A 504 -11.04 26.78 15.80
N GLU A 505 -11.35 27.16 17.05
CA GLU A 505 -12.07 28.39 17.43
C GLU A 505 -11.07 29.54 17.70
#